data_AF-A0AA37LDH1-F1
#
_entry.id   AF-A0AA37LDH1-F1
#
_cell.length_a   1.000
_cell.length_b   1.000
_cell.length_c   1.000
_cell.angle_alpha   90.00
_cell.angle_beta   90.00
_cell.angle_gamma   90.00
#
_symmetry.space_group_name_H-M   'P 1'
#
loop_
_entity.id
_entity.type
_entity.pdbx_description
1 polymer ?
#
loop_
_entity_poly.entity_id
_entity_poly.type
_entity_poly.pdbx_seq_one_letter_code
_entity_poly.pdbx_strand_id
1 'polypeptide(L)'
;MADDDSSDLSSLSSLSPVPSDIESDAEPESETKKGGSILKFFPKLAKGKKAAVATKEPSPPPRKRSPSPPHENAFEDNPDIAFLVMFRSRFNDAFPKSLANFGPQELERDIIDNPPGERVEAFLCALLFLLLNRKQDVKYVDAPPNKSSTQVAN
;
A
#
# COMPACT_ATOMS: atom_id res chain seq x y z
N MET A 1 -40.10 -30.92 12.22
CA MET A 1 -39.35 -30.31 13.33
C MET A 1 -37.94 -30.83 13.26
N ALA A 2 -37.06 -30.06 12.61
CA ALA A 2 -35.62 -30.23 12.59
C ALA A 2 -35.07 -28.94 11.98
N ASP A 3 -34.98 -27.88 12.80
CA ASP A 3 -34.22 -26.70 12.47
C ASP A 3 -32.94 -26.74 13.30
N ASP A 4 -31.88 -26.43 12.58
CA ASP A 4 -30.47 -26.70 12.81
C ASP A 4 -29.84 -25.69 13.80
N ASP A 5 -28.76 -26.14 14.45
CA ASP A 5 -28.03 -25.50 15.54
C ASP A 5 -27.34 -24.20 15.05
N SER A 6 -27.76 -23.04 15.59
CA SER A 6 -27.02 -21.78 15.41
C SER A 6 -26.81 -21.10 16.75
N SER A 7 -25.85 -21.64 17.49
CA SER A 7 -25.31 -21.04 18.70
C SER A 7 -24.26 -19.98 18.37
N ASP A 8 -24.49 -18.78 18.91
CA ASP A 8 -23.53 -17.80 19.42
C ASP A 8 -22.06 -17.84 18.94
N LEU A 9 -21.69 -16.91 18.06
CA LEU A 9 -20.34 -16.34 18.04
C LEU A 9 -20.41 -14.85 18.36
N SER A 10 -20.75 -14.57 19.62
CA SER A 10 -20.34 -13.31 20.25
C SER A 10 -18.81 -13.19 20.21
N SER A 11 -18.33 -11.98 19.90
CA SER A 11 -17.00 -11.46 20.20
C SER A 11 -15.91 -11.57 19.11
N LEU A 12 -15.99 -10.71 18.09
CA LEU A 12 -14.78 -10.03 17.59
C LEU A 12 -14.70 -8.62 18.18
N SER A 13 -14.77 -8.54 19.50
CA SER A 13 -14.19 -7.46 20.27
C SER A 13 -12.72 -7.80 20.48
N SER A 14 -11.85 -7.36 19.57
CA SER A 14 -10.39 -7.24 19.75
C SER A 14 -9.80 -6.42 18.60
N LEU A 15 -10.21 -5.15 18.48
CA LEU A 15 -9.28 -4.14 17.98
C LEU A 15 -8.44 -3.72 19.18
N SER A 16 -7.12 -3.93 19.08
CA SER A 16 -6.14 -3.66 20.13
C SER A 16 -6.30 -2.25 20.70
N PRO A 17 -6.12 -2.05 22.03
CA PRO A 17 -6.08 -0.71 22.58
C PRO A 17 -4.91 0.06 21.96
N VAL A 18 -5.15 1.33 21.63
CA VAL A 18 -4.08 2.30 21.34
C VAL A 18 -3.15 2.32 22.57
N PRO A 19 -1.84 2.04 22.43
CA PRO A 19 -0.93 2.16 23.55
C PRO A 19 -0.93 3.63 24.01
N SER A 20 -1.49 3.86 25.18
CA SER A 20 -1.43 5.11 25.91
C SER A 20 -0.31 4.94 26.93
N ASP A 21 0.90 5.35 26.56
CA ASP A 21 1.99 5.86 27.43
C ASP A 21 3.34 5.74 26.70
N ILE A 22 3.84 6.86 26.17
CA ILE A 22 5.27 7.17 26.20
C ILE A 22 5.41 8.67 26.48
N GLU A 23 5.21 9.02 27.74
CA GLU A 23 5.86 10.21 28.30
C GLU A 23 7.37 9.96 28.36
N SER A 24 8.12 11.02 28.08
CA SER A 24 9.50 11.28 28.48
C SER A 24 10.65 10.88 27.54
N ASP A 25 11.22 11.96 27.00
CA ASP A 25 12.64 12.22 26.81
C ASP A 25 13.31 11.72 25.52
N ALA A 26 13.14 12.51 24.46
CA ALA A 26 14.15 12.63 23.42
C ALA A 26 14.20 14.08 22.97
N GLU A 27 15.21 14.81 23.46
CA GLU A 27 15.60 16.10 22.90
C GLU A 27 15.77 16.00 21.38
N PRO A 28 15.16 16.88 20.58
CA PRO A 28 15.57 17.03 19.20
C PRO A 28 16.79 17.95 19.16
N GLU A 29 17.97 17.33 19.10
CA GLU A 29 19.20 18.00 18.70
C GLU A 29 18.97 18.75 17.38
N SER A 30 19.32 20.03 17.40
CA SER A 30 19.18 20.96 16.31
C SER A 30 20.26 20.72 15.25
N GLU A 31 19.92 20.03 14.16
CA GLU A 31 20.73 20.08 12.94
C GLU A 31 20.07 20.95 11.87
N THR A 32 20.49 22.21 11.89
CA THR A 32 20.30 23.16 10.81
C THR A 32 21.00 22.68 9.53
N LYS A 33 20.27 22.50 8.42
CA LYS A 33 20.77 22.78 7.04
C LYS A 33 19.65 22.78 5.99
N LYS A 34 19.35 24.01 5.54
CA LYS A 34 18.86 24.44 4.20
C LYS A 34 17.83 23.56 3.48
N GLY A 35 16.56 23.94 3.61
CA GLY A 35 15.51 23.66 2.64
C GLY A 35 14.26 24.40 3.10
N GLY A 36 13.58 25.13 2.21
CA GLY A 36 12.43 25.96 2.54
C GLY A 36 11.28 25.14 3.11
N SER A 37 11.31 24.90 4.43
CA SER A 37 10.22 24.27 5.16
C SER A 37 8.99 25.15 5.06
N ILE A 38 7.85 24.51 4.82
CA ILE A 38 6.49 25.07 4.69
C ILE A 38 6.15 26.07 5.82
N LEU A 39 6.91 26.03 6.91
CA LEU A 39 6.97 26.97 8.03
C LEU A 39 7.17 28.45 7.63
N LYS A 40 7.62 28.78 6.41
CA LYS A 40 7.71 30.18 5.93
C LYS A 40 6.38 30.77 5.47
N PHE A 41 5.38 29.93 5.19
CA PHE A 41 4.06 30.38 4.74
C PHE A 41 3.07 30.63 5.88
N PHE A 42 3.43 30.28 7.11
CA PHE A 42 2.62 30.58 8.28
C PHE A 42 3.02 31.93 8.86
N PRO A 43 2.12 32.95 8.86
CA PRO A 43 2.40 34.21 9.53
C PRO A 43 2.66 33.96 11.02
N LYS A 44 3.85 34.34 11.50
CA LYS A 44 4.19 34.26 12.92
C LYS A 44 3.24 35.16 13.72
N LEU A 45 2.36 34.56 14.49
CA LEU A 45 1.49 35.26 15.42
C LEU A 45 2.37 35.95 16.49
N ALA A 46 2.25 37.27 16.60
CA ALA A 46 3.05 38.06 17.54
C ALA A 46 2.82 37.57 18.99
N LYS A 47 3.90 37.17 19.66
CA LYS A 47 3.93 36.86 21.10
C LYS A 47 3.46 38.10 21.87
N GLY A 48 2.24 38.05 22.39
CA GLY A 48 1.69 39.13 23.22
C GLY A 48 0.17 39.19 23.29
N LYS A 49 -0.55 38.63 22.31
CA LYS A 49 -1.99 38.42 22.45
C LYS A 49 -2.21 37.00 22.96
N LYS A 50 -2.61 36.87 24.22
CA LYS A 50 -3.23 35.63 24.71
C LYS A 50 -4.28 35.27 23.67
N ALA A 51 -4.11 34.12 23.00
CA ALA A 51 -5.19 33.54 22.25
C ALA A 51 -6.35 33.46 23.25
N ALA A 52 -7.39 34.27 23.05
CA ALA A 52 -8.67 33.96 23.63
C ALA A 52 -8.88 32.49 23.30
N VAL A 53 -9.04 31.67 24.33
CA VAL A 53 -9.40 30.27 24.19
C VAL A 53 -10.75 30.31 23.46
N ALA A 54 -10.69 30.32 22.14
CA ALA A 54 -11.83 30.06 21.30
C ALA A 54 -12.19 28.65 21.68
N THR A 55 -13.25 28.53 22.50
CA THR A 55 -13.99 27.31 22.74
C THR A 55 -14.00 26.55 21.43
N LYS A 56 -13.27 25.44 21.39
CA LYS A 56 -13.14 24.60 20.21
C LYS A 56 -14.52 24.00 20.00
N GLU A 57 -15.37 24.70 19.26
CA GLU A 57 -16.69 24.18 18.91
C GLU A 57 -16.45 22.81 18.26
N PRO A 58 -17.18 21.77 18.69
CA PRO A 58 -16.99 20.44 18.16
C PRO A 58 -17.17 20.51 16.64
N SER A 59 -16.16 20.05 15.90
CA SER A 59 -16.22 19.97 14.45
C SER A 59 -17.54 19.31 14.05
N PRO A 60 -18.27 19.85 13.05
CA PRO A 60 -19.54 19.27 12.64
C PRO A 60 -19.34 17.78 12.34
N PRO A 61 -20.29 16.91 12.71
CA PRO A 61 -20.19 15.48 12.47
C PRO A 61 -19.83 15.20 11.00
N PRO A 62 -18.97 14.21 10.72
CA PRO A 62 -18.68 13.80 9.35
C PRO A 62 -19.99 13.66 8.60
N ARG A 63 -20.15 14.44 7.53
CA ARG A 63 -21.40 14.45 6.75
C ARG A 63 -21.71 12.99 6.39
N LYS A 64 -22.88 12.51 6.82
CA LYS A 64 -23.38 11.20 6.40
C LYS A 64 -23.44 11.21 4.88
N ARG A 65 -22.47 10.55 4.24
CA ARG A 65 -22.47 10.35 2.80
C ARG A 65 -23.57 9.35 2.51
N SER A 66 -24.40 9.62 1.51
CA SER A 66 -25.23 8.56 0.94
C SER A 66 -24.29 7.42 0.51
N PRO A 67 -24.72 6.15 0.63
CA PRO A 67 -23.91 5.03 0.15
C PRO A 67 -23.50 5.27 -1.30
N SER A 68 -22.29 4.84 -1.65
CA SER A 68 -21.85 4.89 -3.05
C SER A 68 -22.85 4.12 -3.92
N PRO A 69 -23.10 4.58 -5.16
CA PRO A 69 -23.89 3.81 -6.11
C PRO A 69 -23.39 2.37 -6.22
N PRO A 70 -24.28 1.41 -6.55
CA PRO A 70 -23.86 0.04 -6.84
C PRO A 70 -22.76 0.03 -7.89
N HIS A 71 -21.68 -0.68 -7.61
CA HIS A 71 -20.54 -0.78 -8.52
C HIS A 71 -20.92 -1.67 -9.70
N GLU A 72 -20.81 -1.12 -10.91
CA GLU A 72 -20.95 -1.88 -12.16
C GLU A 72 -19.58 -2.43 -12.54
N ASN A 73 -19.50 -3.71 -12.91
CA ASN A 73 -18.24 -4.33 -13.33
C ASN A 73 -17.78 -3.69 -14.64
N ALA A 74 -16.79 -2.81 -14.54
CA ALA A 74 -16.15 -2.18 -15.67
C ALA A 74 -14.84 -2.91 -16.00
N PHE A 75 -14.23 -2.57 -17.13
CA PHE A 75 -12.96 -3.21 -17.52
C PHE A 75 -11.83 -2.88 -16.54
N GLU A 76 -11.89 -1.69 -15.95
CA GLU A 76 -10.99 -1.20 -14.90
C GLU A 76 -11.04 -2.05 -13.62
N ASP A 77 -12.14 -2.79 -13.41
CA ASP A 77 -12.33 -3.63 -12.23
C ASP A 77 -11.81 -5.06 -12.42
N ASN A 78 -11.20 -5.34 -13.57
CA ASN A 78 -10.69 -6.67 -13.87
C ASN A 78 -9.50 -7.03 -12.95
N PRO A 79 -9.65 -8.03 -12.05
CA PRO A 79 -8.59 -8.41 -11.12
C PRO A 79 -7.35 -8.98 -11.84
N ASP A 80 -7.47 -9.45 -13.08
CA ASP A 80 -6.36 -10.02 -13.85
C ASP A 80 -5.31 -8.95 -14.18
N ILE A 81 -5.73 -7.70 -14.40
CA ILE A 81 -4.81 -6.57 -14.66
C ILE A 81 -3.95 -6.33 -13.41
N ALA A 82 -4.58 -6.31 -12.24
CA ALA A 82 -3.88 -6.19 -10.97
C ALA A 82 -2.92 -7.37 -10.73
N PHE A 83 -3.36 -8.59 -11.03
CA PHE A 83 -2.53 -9.78 -10.93
C PHE A 83 -1.29 -9.70 -11.83
N LEU A 84 -1.44 -9.31 -13.10
CA LEU A 84 -0.33 -9.19 -14.05
C LEU A 84 0.69 -8.14 -13.63
N VAL A 85 0.24 -6.98 -13.16
CA VAL A 85 1.12 -5.92 -12.65
C VAL A 85 1.87 -6.40 -11.40
N MET A 86 1.17 -7.06 -10.47
CA MET A 86 1.77 -7.61 -9.26
C MET A 86 2.79 -8.72 -9.58
N PHE A 87 2.45 -9.62 -10.51
CA PHE A 87 3.32 -10.69 -10.97
C PHE A 87 4.62 -10.11 -11.54
N ARG A 88 4.51 -9.15 -12.47
CA ARG A 88 5.67 -8.47 -13.04
C ARG A 88 6.54 -7.83 -11.96
N SER A 89 5.94 -7.17 -10.96
CA SER A 89 6.69 -6.56 -9.86
C SER A 89 7.38 -7.60 -8.96
N ARG A 90 6.72 -8.72 -8.67
CA ARG A 90 7.25 -9.80 -7.81
C ARG A 90 8.40 -10.54 -8.47
N PHE A 91 8.34 -10.71 -9.79
CA PHE A 91 9.32 -11.48 -10.56
C PHE A 91 10.21 -10.60 -11.42
N ASN A 92 10.45 -9.34 -11.03
CA ASN A 92 11.25 -8.39 -11.80
C ASN A 92 12.64 -8.95 -12.19
N ASP A 93 13.26 -9.73 -11.30
CA ASP A 93 14.57 -10.34 -11.54
C ASP A 93 14.57 -11.46 -12.59
N ALA A 94 13.40 -12.05 -12.88
CA ALA A 94 13.24 -13.06 -13.93
C ALA A 94 13.09 -12.42 -15.32
N PHE A 95 12.86 -11.10 -15.39
CA PHE A 95 12.67 -10.35 -16.62
C PHE A 95 13.94 -9.60 -17.04
N PRO A 96 14.11 -9.30 -18.34
CA PRO A 96 15.19 -8.43 -18.81
C PRO A 96 15.10 -7.04 -18.18
N LYS A 97 16.24 -6.48 -17.74
CA LYS A 97 16.30 -5.14 -17.13
C LYS A 97 15.88 -4.00 -18.09
N SER A 98 15.89 -4.26 -19.39
CA SER A 98 15.41 -3.33 -20.41
C SER A 98 13.88 -3.31 -20.54
N LEU A 99 13.17 -4.25 -19.93
CA LEU A 99 11.72 -4.36 -20.04
C LEU A 99 11.04 -3.29 -19.18
N ALA A 100 10.17 -2.49 -19.78
CA ALA A 100 9.51 -1.37 -19.12
C ALA A 100 8.66 -1.82 -17.91
N ASN A 101 8.59 -0.96 -16.89
CA ASN A 101 7.62 -1.05 -15.81
C ASN A 101 6.31 -0.38 -16.25
N PHE A 102 5.19 -0.95 -15.83
CA PHE A 102 3.85 -0.41 -16.09
C PHE A 102 2.95 -0.65 -14.87
N GLY A 103 2.00 0.25 -14.64
CA GLY A 103 0.93 0.09 -13.68
C GLY A 103 -0.35 -0.46 -14.33
N PRO A 104 -1.45 -0.55 -13.57
CA PRO A 104 -2.74 -1.05 -14.06
C PRO A 104 -3.27 -0.19 -15.22
N GLN A 105 -3.21 1.14 -15.06
CA GLN A 105 -3.74 2.08 -16.04
C GLN A 105 -2.99 2.02 -17.38
N GLU A 106 -1.66 1.87 -17.35
CA GLU A 106 -0.86 1.73 -18.57
C GLU A 106 -1.15 0.41 -19.26
N LEU A 107 -1.28 -0.68 -18.48
CA LEU A 107 -1.59 -2.01 -19.00
C LEU A 107 -2.99 -2.04 -19.66
N GLU A 108 -3.98 -1.41 -19.03
CA GLU A 108 -5.33 -1.25 -19.61
C GLU A 108 -5.28 -0.58 -20.98
N ARG A 109 -4.61 0.57 -21.07
CA ARG A 109 -4.51 1.34 -22.33
C ARG A 109 -3.83 0.53 -23.42
N ASP A 110 -2.68 -0.06 -23.10
CA ASP A 110 -1.89 -0.81 -24.07
C ASP A 110 -2.61 -2.09 -24.56
N ILE A 111 -3.53 -2.66 -23.78
CA ILE A 111 -4.34 -3.82 -24.19
C ILE A 111 -5.51 -3.41 -25.10
N ILE A 112 -6.10 -2.22 -24.85
CA ILE A 112 -7.25 -1.72 -25.63
C ILE A 112 -6.81 -1.27 -27.03
N ASP A 113 -5.58 -0.77 -27.16
CA ASP A 113 -5.03 -0.32 -28.44
C ASP A 113 -4.89 -1.47 -29.46
N ASN A 114 -5.06 -1.16 -30.75
CA ASN A 114 -4.88 -2.13 -31.85
C ASN A 114 -3.97 -1.53 -32.94
N PRO A 115 -2.75 -2.09 -33.15
CA PRO A 115 -2.17 -3.22 -32.43
C PRO A 115 -1.91 -2.90 -30.95
N PRO A 116 -1.76 -3.92 -30.08
CA PRO A 116 -1.45 -3.71 -28.66
C PRO A 116 -0.21 -2.83 -28.49
N GLY A 117 -0.18 -2.07 -27.40
CA GLY A 117 0.94 -1.18 -27.10
C GLY A 117 2.27 -1.93 -27.02
N GLU A 118 3.34 -1.30 -27.53
CA GLU A 118 4.69 -1.88 -27.63
C GLU A 118 5.20 -2.45 -26.28
N ARG A 119 4.82 -1.82 -25.17
CA ARG A 119 5.17 -2.31 -23.82
C ARG A 119 4.56 -3.66 -23.50
N VAL A 120 3.29 -3.86 -23.84
CA VAL A 120 2.57 -5.13 -23.61
C VAL A 120 3.10 -6.21 -24.53
N GLU A 121 3.38 -5.88 -25.79
CA GLU A 121 4.01 -6.82 -26.72
C GLU A 121 5.39 -7.29 -26.22
N ALA A 122 6.23 -6.35 -25.75
CA ALA A 122 7.52 -6.68 -25.17
C ALA A 122 7.38 -7.55 -23.90
N PHE A 123 6.38 -7.27 -23.06
CA PHE A 123 6.09 -8.06 -21.87
C PHE A 123 5.63 -9.48 -22.22
N LEU A 124 4.73 -9.63 -23.20
CA LEU A 124 4.28 -10.94 -23.69
C LEU A 124 5.44 -11.73 -24.31
N CYS A 125 6.30 -11.09 -25.10
CA CYS A 125 7.51 -11.72 -25.62
C CYS A 125 8.41 -12.22 -24.49
N ALA A 126 8.61 -11.41 -23.44
CA ALA A 126 9.43 -11.79 -22.29
C ALA A 126 8.79 -12.92 -21.46
N LEU A 127 7.46 -12.94 -21.32
CA LEU A 127 6.72 -14.04 -20.70
C LEU A 127 6.88 -15.34 -21.49
N LEU A 128 6.73 -15.30 -22.81
CA LEU A 128 6.94 -16.46 -23.67
C LEU A 128 8.37 -16.94 -23.59
N PHE A 129 9.35 -16.04 -23.58
CA PHE A 129 10.75 -16.40 -23.37
C PHE A 129 10.96 -17.08 -22.00
N LEU A 130 10.37 -16.54 -20.93
CA LEU A 130 10.44 -17.13 -19.59
C LEU A 130 9.83 -18.54 -19.56
N LEU A 131 8.68 -18.74 -20.20
CA LEU A 131 7.95 -20.03 -20.21
C LEU A 131 8.61 -21.08 -21.11
N LEU A 132 9.12 -20.67 -22.27
CA LEU A 132 9.66 -21.57 -23.30
C LEU A 132 11.15 -21.87 -23.08
N ASN A 133 11.89 -21.03 -22.35
CA ASN A 133 13.34 -21.16 -22.16
C ASN A 133 13.71 -22.01 -20.92
N ARG A 134 13.13 -23.22 -20.78
CA ARG A 134 13.42 -24.17 -19.70
C ARG A 134 14.75 -24.93 -19.88
N LYS A 135 15.89 -24.22 -19.98
CA LYS A 135 17.21 -24.90 -19.88
C LYS A 135 17.60 -25.24 -18.44
N GLN A 136 17.05 -24.54 -17.44
CA GLN A 136 17.14 -24.86 -16.01
C GLN A 136 15.84 -24.44 -15.32
N ASP A 137 15.45 -25.15 -14.25
CA ASP A 137 14.25 -24.83 -13.48
C ASP A 137 14.35 -23.47 -12.77
N VAL A 138 13.20 -22.84 -12.53
CA VAL A 138 13.09 -21.57 -11.80
C VAL A 138 13.64 -21.76 -10.40
N LYS A 139 14.78 -21.14 -10.10
CA LYS A 139 15.38 -21.16 -8.76
C LYS A 139 14.55 -20.28 -7.84
N TYR A 140 13.84 -20.89 -6.89
CA TYR A 140 13.30 -20.14 -5.77
C TYR A 140 14.48 -19.65 -4.92
N VAL A 141 14.55 -18.34 -4.69
CA VAL A 141 15.45 -17.80 -3.68
C VAL A 141 14.80 -18.09 -2.33
N ASP A 142 15.31 -19.09 -1.63
CA ASP A 142 14.88 -19.38 -0.26
C ASP A 142 15.00 -18.10 0.57
N ALA A 143 13.90 -17.73 1.23
CA ALA A 143 13.89 -16.61 2.16
C ALA A 143 14.96 -16.85 3.24
N PRO A 144 15.76 -15.83 3.62
CA PRO A 144 16.84 -16.03 4.57
C PRO A 144 16.28 -16.56 5.90
N PRO A 145 16.92 -17.57 6.50
CA PRO A 145 16.44 -18.14 7.76
C PRO A 145 16.43 -17.05 8.83
N ASN A 146 15.27 -16.88 9.46
CA ASN A 146 15.09 -15.98 10.59
C ASN A 146 16.07 -16.40 11.70
N LYS A 147 17.06 -15.56 12.01
CA LYS A 147 17.98 -15.78 13.12
C LYS A 147 17.22 -15.53 14.43
N SER A 148 16.44 -16.50 14.88
CA SER A 148 16.06 -16.56 16.28
C SER A 148 17.33 -16.83 17.09
N SER A 149 17.80 -15.78 17.76
CA SER A 149 18.92 -15.86 18.69
C SER A 149 18.58 -16.82 19.82
N THR A 150 19.20 -18.00 19.79
CA THR A 150 19.49 -18.77 20.99
C THR A 150 20.57 -18.00 21.76
N GLN A 151 20.18 -17.28 22.80
CA GLN A 151 21.08 -17.01 23.91
C GLN A 151 20.27 -16.86 25.19
N VAL A 152 20.28 -17.90 26.01
CA VAL A 152 20.59 -17.78 27.45
C VAL A 152 21.20 -19.09 27.89
N ALA A 153 22.50 -19.02 28.13
CA ALA A 153 23.30 -20.05 28.78
C ALA A 153 23.41 -19.71 30.27
N ASN A 154 23.47 -20.78 31.07
CA ASN A 154 23.79 -20.90 32.50
C ASN A 154 22.75 -20.45 33.52
#